data_AF-A0A967BPN8-F1
#
_entry.id   AF-A0A967BPN8-F1
#
_cell.length_a   1.000
_cell.length_b   1.000
_cell.length_c   1.000
_cell.angle_alpha   90.00
_cell.angle_beta   90.00
_cell.angle_gamma   90.00
#
_symmetry.space_group_name_H-M   'P 1'
#
loop_
_entity.id
_entity.type
_entity.pdbx_description
1 polymer ?
#
loop_
_entity_poly.entity_id
_entity_poly.type
_entity_poly.pdbx_seq_one_letter_code
_entity_poly.pdbx_strand_id
1 'polypeptide(L)'
;MSEIVNPLINAVLPSKEDVLKFQGVKNSDDVTGILIENLELSLTLLKEKSEPIAIVEECSKADFTDIYLGEEQNAADNPLPHIIKKAEKLHLFAVTIGESITEEINKHFDQNEFPIGSF
;
A
#
# COMPACT_ATOMS: atom_id res chain seq x y z
N MET A 1 -14.52 11.67 -14.79
CA MET A 1 -13.48 12.73 -14.71
C MET A 1 -12.62 12.34 -13.55
N SER A 2 -11.37 12.00 -13.83
CA SER A 2 -10.43 11.53 -12.83
C SER A 2 -9.89 12.71 -12.03
N GLU A 3 -9.78 12.53 -10.72
CA GLU A 3 -9.20 13.45 -9.76
C GLU A 3 -7.84 12.93 -9.31
N ILE A 4 -6.81 13.79 -9.35
CA ILE A 4 -5.51 13.48 -8.75
C ILE A 4 -5.55 13.94 -7.29
N VAL A 5 -5.33 13.00 -6.38
CA VAL A 5 -5.22 13.24 -4.94
C VAL A 5 -3.76 13.04 -4.54
N ASN A 6 -3.26 13.95 -3.70
CA ASN A 6 -1.91 13.87 -3.12
C ASN A 6 -2.06 13.62 -1.62
N PRO A 7 -2.10 12.35 -1.17
CA PRO A 7 -2.24 12.03 0.25
C PRO A 7 -1.09 12.65 1.06
N LEU A 8 -1.41 13.08 2.29
CA LEU A 8 -0.37 13.47 3.23
C LEU A 8 0.46 12.24 3.59
N ILE A 9 1.79 12.33 3.53
CA ILE A 9 2.68 11.20 3.85
C ILE A 9 2.39 10.62 5.26
N ASN A 10 2.15 11.49 6.24
CA ASN A 10 1.85 11.05 7.60
C ASN A 10 0.52 10.29 7.74
N ALA A 11 -0.36 10.35 6.73
CA ALA A 11 -1.62 9.61 6.70
C ALA A 11 -1.49 8.22 6.06
N VAL A 12 -0.36 7.92 5.41
CA VAL A 12 -0.11 6.63 4.72
C VAL A 12 1.04 5.83 5.34
N LEU A 13 1.80 6.41 6.27
CA LEU A 13 2.84 5.70 6.99
C LEU A 13 2.25 4.67 7.95
N PRO A 14 2.73 3.41 7.95
CA PRO A 14 2.32 2.43 8.94
C PRO A 14 2.90 2.77 10.32
N SER A 15 2.24 2.28 11.37
CA SER A 15 2.83 2.32 12.70
C SER A 15 3.92 1.26 12.85
N LYS A 16 4.83 1.43 13.82
CA LYS A 16 5.82 0.40 14.17
C LYS A 16 5.15 -0.93 14.53
N GLU A 17 4.05 -0.85 15.28
CA GLU A 17 3.28 -2.03 15.71
C GLU A 17 2.71 -2.79 14.50
N ASP A 18 2.16 -2.07 13.51
CA ASP A 18 1.61 -2.68 12.29
C ASP A 18 2.69 -3.42 11.49
N VAL A 19 3.86 -2.82 11.31
CA VAL A 19 4.99 -3.45 10.59
C VAL A 19 5.46 -4.71 11.32
N LEU A 20 5.70 -4.61 12.63
CA LEU A 20 6.14 -5.76 13.45
C LEU A 20 5.12 -6.91 13.43
N LYS A 21 3.83 -6.57 13.52
CA LYS A 21 2.74 -7.55 13.41
C LYS A 21 2.73 -8.23 12.05
N PHE A 22 2.95 -7.48 10.97
CA PHE A 22 3.03 -8.04 9.60
C PHE A 22 4.22 -8.99 9.43
N GLN A 23 5.29 -8.76 10.17
CA GLN A 23 6.47 -9.63 10.23
C GLN A 23 6.31 -10.83 11.19
N GLY A 24 5.14 -11.00 11.83
CA GLY A 24 4.85 -12.12 12.72
C GLY A 24 5.30 -11.93 14.16
N VAL A 25 5.70 -10.71 14.56
CA VAL A 25 5.99 -10.38 15.96
C VAL A 25 4.67 -10.28 16.73
N LYS A 26 4.55 -11.06 17.81
CA LYS A 26 3.32 -11.11 18.63
C LYS A 26 3.21 -9.97 19.64
N ASN A 27 4.34 -9.50 20.15
CA ASN A 27 4.40 -8.45 21.15
C ASN A 27 5.52 -7.47 20.77
N SER A 28 5.15 -6.27 20.37
CA SER A 28 6.09 -5.24 19.91
C SER A 28 7.03 -4.77 21.01
N ASP A 29 6.59 -4.83 22.27
CA ASP A 29 7.36 -4.34 23.42
C ASP A 29 8.60 -5.20 23.71
N ASP A 30 8.63 -6.44 23.22
CA ASP A 30 9.75 -7.36 23.39
C ASP A 30 10.87 -7.14 22.35
N VAL A 31 10.64 -6.28 21.34
CA VAL A 31 11.58 -6.01 20.26
C VAL A 31 12.55 -4.90 20.65
N THR A 32 13.85 -5.22 20.70
CA THR A 32 14.90 -4.27 21.08
C THR A 32 16.17 -4.44 20.24
N GLY A 33 17.09 -3.48 20.36
CA GLY A 33 18.38 -3.49 19.68
C GLY A 33 18.28 -3.29 18.17
N ILE A 34 19.14 -3.98 17.42
CA ILE A 34 19.31 -3.74 15.98
C ILE A 34 18.02 -3.88 15.17
N LEU A 35 17.06 -4.71 15.61
CA LEU A 35 15.79 -4.88 14.92
C LEU A 35 14.94 -3.61 14.96
N ILE A 36 14.80 -2.98 16.13
CA ILE A 36 14.03 -1.74 16.27
C ILE A 36 14.75 -0.57 15.62
N GLU A 37 16.08 -0.53 15.69
CA GLU A 37 16.91 0.50 15.03
C GLU A 37 16.73 0.45 13.51
N ASN A 38 16.78 -0.75 12.91
CA ASN A 38 16.55 -0.93 11.48
C ASN A 38 15.11 -0.57 11.07
N LEU A 39 14.11 -0.93 11.87
CA LEU A 39 12.72 -0.55 11.59
C LEU A 39 12.55 0.99 11.63
N GLU A 40 13.12 1.65 12.63
CA GLU A 40 13.06 3.11 12.76
C GLU A 40 13.73 3.83 11.58
N LEU A 41 14.88 3.31 11.15
CA LEU A 41 15.56 3.82 9.96
C LEU A 41 14.71 3.60 8.71
N SER A 42 14.13 2.43 8.53
CA SER A 42 13.30 2.10 7.36
C SER A 42 12.05 2.96 7.28
N LEU A 43 11.37 3.21 8.41
CA LEU A 43 10.23 4.13 8.47
C LEU A 43 10.63 5.58 8.18
N THR A 44 11.83 5.99 8.60
CA THR A 44 12.38 7.31 8.28
C THR A 44 12.63 7.43 6.78
N LEU A 45 13.28 6.43 6.17
CA LEU A 45 13.53 6.39 4.73
C LEU A 45 12.21 6.36 3.93
N LEU A 46 11.24 5.52 4.33
CA LEU A 46 9.92 5.48 3.72
C LEU A 46 9.28 6.87 3.73
N LYS A 47 9.33 7.57 4.86
CA LYS A 47 8.78 8.93 4.98
C LYS A 47 9.49 9.95 4.09
N GLU A 48 10.81 9.89 4.00
CA GLU A 48 11.61 10.84 3.23
C GLU A 48 11.53 10.61 1.73
N LYS A 49 11.37 9.35 1.32
CA LYS A 49 11.44 8.94 -0.08
C LYS A 49 10.09 8.76 -0.73
N SER A 50 9.01 8.56 0.03
CA SER A 50 7.69 8.33 -0.56
C SER A 50 7.14 9.57 -1.24
N GLU A 51 6.58 9.36 -2.43
CA GLU A 51 5.83 10.33 -3.21
C GLU A 51 4.41 9.79 -3.45
N PRO A 52 3.55 9.79 -2.41
CA PRO A 52 2.23 9.19 -2.50
C PRO A 52 1.34 9.96 -3.47
N ILE A 53 0.79 9.26 -4.46
CA ILE A 53 -0.15 9.81 -5.44
C ILE A 53 -1.30 8.82 -5.59
N ALA A 54 -2.51 9.36 -5.71
CA ALA A 54 -3.71 8.61 -6.01
C ALA A 54 -4.45 9.25 -7.18
N ILE A 55 -5.03 8.41 -8.04
CA ILE A 55 -6.01 8.84 -9.05
C ILE A 55 -7.33 8.20 -8.66
N VAL A 56 -8.39 8.99 -8.59
CA VAL A 56 -9.74 8.54 -8.25
C VAL A 56 -10.68 8.93 -9.38
N GLU A 57 -11.55 8.02 -9.79
CA GLU A 57 -12.56 8.28 -10.81
C GLU A 57 -13.89 7.64 -10.44
N GLU A 58 -14.97 8.43 -10.49
CA GLU A 58 -16.32 7.90 -10.43
C GLU A 58 -16.61 7.05 -11.68
N CYS A 59 -17.13 5.84 -11.49
CA CYS A 59 -17.50 4.95 -12.58
C CYS A 59 -18.97 4.54 -12.50
N SER A 60 -19.59 4.26 -13.64
CA SER A 60 -20.95 3.72 -13.65
C SER A 60 -20.96 2.22 -13.35
N LYS A 61 -22.13 1.68 -12.98
CA LYS A 61 -22.31 0.22 -12.81
C LYS A 61 -22.04 -0.55 -14.11
N ALA A 62 -22.31 0.06 -15.26
CA ALA A 62 -22.05 -0.53 -16.56
C ALA A 62 -20.53 -0.63 -16.79
N ASP A 63 -19.81 0.48 -16.65
CA ASP A 63 -18.34 0.51 -16.81
C ASP A 63 -17.64 -0.44 -15.84
N PHE A 64 -18.11 -0.48 -14.58
CA PHE A 64 -17.57 -1.40 -13.59
C PHE A 64 -17.74 -2.87 -14.02
N THR A 65 -18.84 -3.24 -14.66
CA THR A 65 -19.08 -4.64 -15.07
C THR A 65 -18.03 -5.09 -16.07
N ASP A 66 -17.69 -4.24 -17.04
CA ASP A 66 -16.65 -4.53 -18.05
C ASP A 66 -15.26 -4.60 -17.40
N ILE A 67 -14.96 -3.68 -16.50
CA ILE A 67 -13.69 -3.63 -15.76
C ILE A 67 -13.52 -4.85 -14.84
N TYR A 68 -14.60 -5.23 -14.16
CA TYR A 68 -14.63 -6.37 -13.25
C TYR A 68 -14.59 -7.71 -13.97
N LEU A 69 -15.10 -7.81 -15.19
CA LEU A 69 -14.85 -9.01 -15.98
C LEU A 69 -13.36 -9.11 -16.31
N GLY A 70 -12.72 -8.00 -16.70
CA GLY A 70 -11.28 -7.93 -16.89
C GLY A 70 -10.75 -9.09 -17.74
N GLU A 71 -9.74 -9.80 -17.21
CA GLU A 71 -9.20 -11.06 -17.79
C GLU A 71 -9.81 -12.33 -17.18
N GLU A 72 -10.97 -12.24 -16.55
CA GLU A 72 -11.68 -13.34 -15.86
C GLU A 72 -10.89 -13.98 -14.69
N GLN A 73 -9.86 -13.30 -14.17
CA GLN A 73 -9.04 -13.79 -13.05
C GLN A 73 -9.62 -13.45 -11.67
N ASN A 74 -10.80 -12.84 -11.61
CA ASN A 74 -11.47 -12.59 -10.34
C ASN A 74 -11.98 -13.90 -9.72
N ALA A 75 -11.84 -14.04 -8.39
CA ALA A 75 -12.30 -15.23 -7.68
C ALA A 75 -13.80 -15.48 -7.93
N ALA A 76 -14.20 -16.70 -8.30
CA ALA A 76 -15.61 -16.98 -8.66
C ALA A 76 -16.60 -16.73 -7.50
N ASP A 77 -16.17 -16.91 -6.26
CA ASP A 77 -16.96 -16.62 -5.06
C ASP A 77 -16.47 -15.33 -4.40
N ASN A 78 -17.07 -14.20 -4.76
CA ASN A 78 -16.79 -12.93 -4.10
C ASN A 78 -18.06 -12.08 -3.97
N PRO A 79 -18.12 -11.17 -2.97
CA PRO A 79 -19.34 -10.44 -2.65
C PRO A 79 -19.63 -9.26 -3.60
N LEU A 80 -18.68 -8.88 -4.47
CA LEU A 80 -18.78 -7.65 -5.27
C LEU A 80 -20.03 -7.62 -6.16
N PRO A 81 -20.43 -8.68 -6.89
CA PRO A 81 -21.65 -8.70 -7.72
C PRO A 81 -22.93 -8.41 -6.93
N HIS A 82 -22.95 -8.69 -5.63
CA HIS A 82 -24.07 -8.40 -4.74
C HIS A 82 -24.03 -6.96 -4.20
N ILE A 83 -22.84 -6.44 -3.92
CA ILE A 83 -22.62 -5.09 -3.40
C ILE A 83 -22.95 -4.03 -4.48
N ILE A 84 -22.44 -4.21 -5.70
CA ILE A 84 -22.59 -3.24 -6.80
C ILE A 84 -24.05 -2.94 -7.12
N LYS A 85 -24.91 -3.96 -7.07
CA LYS A 85 -26.36 -3.82 -7.34
C LYS A 85 -26.98 -2.76 -6.43
N LYS A 86 -26.57 -2.71 -5.16
CA LYS A 86 -27.10 -1.82 -4.13
C LYS A 86 -26.28 -0.54 -3.93
N ALA A 87 -25.09 -0.44 -4.52
CA ALA A 87 -24.25 0.75 -4.39
C ALA A 87 -24.92 1.98 -5.01
N GLU A 88 -24.89 3.10 -4.30
CA GLU A 88 -25.35 4.40 -4.80
C GLU A 88 -24.30 5.07 -5.69
N LYS A 89 -23.01 4.85 -5.38
CA LYS A 89 -21.87 5.39 -6.11
C LYS A 89 -20.75 4.35 -6.18
N LEU A 90 -19.97 4.40 -7.25
CA LEU A 90 -18.78 3.57 -7.44
C LEU A 90 -17.61 4.47 -7.80
N HIS A 91 -16.44 4.15 -7.24
CA HIS A 91 -15.19 4.81 -7.59
C HIS A 91 -14.13 3.76 -7.86
N LEU A 92 -13.32 4.02 -8.88
CA LEU A 92 -12.07 3.34 -9.13
C LEU A 92 -10.95 4.20 -8.59
N PHE A 93 -9.93 3.56 -8.03
CA PHE A 93 -8.74 4.26 -7.60
C PHE A 93 -7.49 3.45 -7.93
N ALA A 94 -6.42 4.17 -8.24
CA ALA A 94 -5.08 3.64 -8.35
C ALA A 94 -4.18 4.47 -7.45
N VAL A 95 -3.29 3.81 -6.71
CA VAL A 95 -2.41 4.46 -5.72
C VAL A 95 -0.98 3.98 -5.90
N THR A 96 -0.02 4.84 -5.57
CA THR A 96 1.40 4.52 -5.50
C THR A 96 2.04 5.29 -4.34
N ILE A 97 3.18 4.81 -3.85
CA ILE A 97 4.06 5.52 -2.90
C ILE A 97 5.30 6.10 -3.59
N GLY A 98 5.38 6.03 -4.92
CA GLY A 98 6.49 6.55 -5.71
C GLY A 98 7.55 5.51 -6.07
N GLU A 99 8.19 5.69 -7.22
CA GLU A 99 9.27 4.82 -7.73
C GLU A 99 10.54 4.90 -6.87
N SER A 100 10.80 6.05 -6.28
CA SER A 100 11.91 6.33 -5.34
C SER A 100 12.03 5.31 -4.21
N ILE A 101 10.92 4.73 -3.76
CA ILE A 101 10.94 3.66 -2.75
C ILE A 101 11.57 2.38 -3.31
N THR A 102 11.24 2.00 -4.53
CA THR A 102 11.85 0.84 -5.18
C THR A 102 13.35 1.05 -5.40
N GLU A 103 13.77 2.27 -5.77
CA GLU A 103 15.19 2.60 -5.89
C GLU A 103 15.94 2.47 -4.56
N GLU A 104 15.37 2.98 -3.47
CA GLU A 104 15.99 2.90 -2.14
C GLU A 104 16.05 1.45 -1.63
N ILE A 105 14.99 0.66 -1.85
CA ILE A 105 14.98 -0.78 -1.53
C ILE A 105 16.12 -1.48 -2.29
N ASN A 106 16.21 -1.30 -3.61
CA ASN A 106 17.23 -1.95 -4.43
C ASN A 106 18.64 -1.57 -3.99
N LYS A 107 18.87 -0.29 -3.67
CA LYS A 107 20.15 0.19 -3.15
C LYS A 107 20.57 -0.54 -1.86
N HIS A 108 19.66 -0.72 -0.91
CA HIS A 108 19.97 -1.47 0.32
C HIS A 108 20.21 -2.95 0.06
N PHE A 109 19.47 -3.57 -0.86
CA PHE A 109 19.72 -4.95 -1.29
C PHE A 109 21.09 -5.13 -1.94
N ASP A 110 21.50 -4.21 -2.82
CA ASP A 110 22.82 -4.22 -3.47
C ASP A 110 23.97 -4.08 -2.46
N GLN A 111 23.71 -3.43 -1.33
CA GLN A 111 24.67 -3.25 -0.23
C GLN A 111 24.65 -4.38 0.80
N ASN A 112 23.80 -5.40 0.63
CA ASN A 112 23.53 -6.47 1.61
C ASN A 112 22.92 -5.96 2.93
N GLU A 113 22.27 -4.80 2.91
CA GLU A 113 21.55 -4.19 4.03
C GLU A 113 20.08 -4.65 4.02
N PHE A 114 19.87 -5.97 3.91
CA PHE A 114 18.56 -6.56 3.71
C PHE A 114 17.49 -6.16 4.73
N PRO A 115 17.80 -6.03 6.04
CA PRO A 115 16.80 -5.60 7.01
C PRO A 115 16.17 -4.27 6.60
N ILE A 116 16.99 -3.26 6.25
CA ILE A 116 16.51 -1.92 5.91
C ILE A 116 15.68 -1.93 4.62
N GLY A 117 16.10 -2.71 3.62
CA GLY A 117 15.36 -2.83 2.35
C GLY A 117 14.08 -3.68 2.43
N SER A 118 13.84 -4.41 3.51
CA SER A 118 12.72 -5.37 3.63
C SER A 118 11.68 -4.97 4.69
N PHE A 119 11.90 -3.88 5.42
CA PHE A 119 11.00 -3.36 6.44
C PHE A 119 9.84 -2.53 5.87
#